data_AF-A0A960N0L4-F1
#
_entry.id   AF-A0A960N0L4-F1
#
_cell.length_a   1.000
_cell.length_b   1.000
_cell.length_c   1.000
_cell.angle_alpha   90.00
_cell.angle_beta   90.00
_cell.angle_gamma   90.00
#
_symmetry.space_group_name_H-M   'P 1'
#
loop_
_entity.id
_entity.type
_entity.pdbx_description
1 polymer ?
#
loop_
_entity_poly.entity_id
_entity_poly.type
_entity_poly.pdbx_seq_one_letter_code
_entity_poly.pdbx_strand_id
1 'polypeptide(L)'
;KGSEKAILLKTKTDWLSMEGGEKICQDRRTIRLQHREDGSLILDFTIVLEASEGEVTIGDSEECALALRVMPTLRLEGEVGKGSMRNSEGVTGKEIWGKRASWVDYDGVDSQNRALGIAILDHPDSFRHPTWWHARPYGLFAANPFGQGHFEKTAAKNEGNHTIPKGDELTLRYRILIHPRKADPKVLQAEYDQFAAEE
;
A
#
# COMPACT_ATOMS: atom_id res chain seq x y z
N LYS A 1 18.92 -26.64 -3.36
CA LYS A 1 18.09 -25.63 -2.68
C LYS A 1 17.73 -24.60 -3.74
N GLY A 2 16.53 -24.71 -4.31
CA GLY A 2 16.11 -23.86 -5.41
C GLY A 2 15.91 -22.44 -4.89
N SER A 3 16.55 -21.46 -5.52
CA SER A 3 16.12 -20.07 -5.36
C SER A 3 14.67 -19.99 -5.78
N GLU A 4 13.80 -19.49 -4.91
CA GLU A 4 12.40 -19.22 -5.25
C GLU A 4 12.41 -18.31 -6.49
N LYS A 5 11.81 -18.79 -7.59
CA LYS A 5 11.80 -18.04 -8.85
C LYS A 5 10.88 -16.83 -8.68
N ALA A 6 11.48 -15.65 -8.65
CA ALA A 6 10.72 -14.41 -8.71
C ALA A 6 10.37 -14.07 -10.16
N ILE A 7 9.13 -13.62 -10.39
CA ILE A 7 8.72 -13.03 -11.65
C ILE A 7 8.90 -11.52 -11.53
N LEU A 8 9.56 -10.90 -12.52
CA LEU A 8 9.77 -9.47 -12.56
C LEU A 8 8.97 -8.86 -13.70
N LEU A 9 8.00 -8.01 -13.35
CA LEU A 9 7.26 -7.19 -14.30
C LEU A 9 7.76 -5.76 -14.20
N LYS A 10 8.11 -5.15 -15.34
CA LYS A 10 8.46 -3.74 -15.42
C LYS A 10 7.50 -3.03 -16.36
N THR A 11 6.97 -1.90 -15.94
CA THR A 11 6.06 -1.08 -16.75
C THR A 11 6.58 0.35 -16.83
N LYS A 12 6.25 1.01 -17.94
CA LYS A 12 6.33 2.46 -18.09
C LYS A 12 4.95 2.94 -18.55
N THR A 13 4.39 3.92 -17.86
CA THR A 13 3.02 4.38 -18.09
C THR A 13 3.02 5.89 -18.22
N ASP A 14 2.51 6.39 -19.34
CA ASP A 14 2.30 7.82 -19.54
C ASP A 14 0.97 8.23 -18.93
N TRP A 15 0.97 9.33 -18.19
CA TRP A 15 -0.23 9.94 -17.64
C TRP A 15 -0.63 11.06 -18.58
N LEU A 16 -1.89 11.05 -19.01
CA LEU A 16 -2.41 11.99 -20.00
C LEU A 16 -3.40 12.94 -19.33
N SER A 17 -3.46 14.19 -19.80
CA SER A 17 -4.47 15.13 -19.37
C SER A 17 -5.86 14.68 -19.84
N MET A 18 -6.88 15.03 -19.06
CA MET A 18 -8.27 14.74 -19.41
C MET A 18 -8.82 15.65 -20.50
N GLU A 19 -8.27 16.87 -20.64
CA GLU A 19 -8.80 17.88 -21.56
C GLU A 19 -8.33 17.68 -23.00
N GLY A 20 -7.04 17.34 -23.19
CA GLY A 20 -6.42 17.27 -24.51
C GLY A 20 -5.68 15.95 -24.80
N GLY A 21 -5.48 15.10 -23.80
CA GLY A 21 -4.77 13.82 -23.96
C GLY A 21 -3.26 13.98 -24.13
N GLU A 22 -2.71 15.18 -23.95
CA GLU A 22 -1.29 15.39 -23.88
C GLU A 22 -0.71 14.73 -22.63
N LYS A 23 0.53 14.26 -22.76
CA LYS A 23 1.25 13.71 -21.63
C LYS A 23 1.51 14.81 -20.60
N ILE A 24 1.26 14.50 -19.33
CA ILE A 24 1.55 15.39 -18.19
C ILE A 24 2.77 14.90 -17.41
N CYS A 25 2.93 13.58 -17.29
CA CYS A 25 4.04 12.94 -16.61
C CYS A 25 4.09 11.46 -16.98
N GLN A 26 4.99 10.71 -16.36
CA GLN A 26 5.07 9.27 -16.51
C GLN A 26 5.38 8.60 -15.17
N ASP A 27 5.06 7.32 -15.07
CA ASP A 27 5.59 6.48 -14.01
C ASP A 27 6.31 5.23 -14.56
N ARG A 28 7.28 4.76 -13.79
CA ARG A 28 7.94 3.47 -13.98
C ARG A 28 7.62 2.58 -12.79
N ARG A 29 7.15 1.36 -13.04
CA ARG A 29 6.89 0.39 -11.97
C ARG A 29 7.76 -0.83 -12.15
N THR A 30 8.31 -1.31 -11.04
CA THR A 30 8.85 -2.66 -10.94
C THR A 30 7.97 -3.42 -9.98
N ILE A 31 7.41 -4.54 -10.43
CA ILE A 31 6.60 -5.44 -9.63
C ILE A 31 7.32 -6.78 -9.59
N ARG A 32 7.78 -7.17 -8.40
CA ARG A 32 8.42 -8.46 -8.17
C ARG A 32 7.42 -9.37 -7.47
N LEU A 33 7.11 -10.51 -8.09
CA LEU A 33 6.21 -11.51 -7.55
C LEU A 33 7.00 -12.73 -7.10
N GLN A 34 6.77 -13.19 -5.88
CA GLN A 34 7.45 -14.36 -5.32
C GLN A 34 6.46 -15.22 -4.54
N HIS A 35 6.25 -16.45 -5.01
CA HIS A 35 5.53 -17.47 -4.28
C HIS A 35 6.51 -18.23 -3.38
N ARG A 36 6.17 -18.38 -2.10
CA ARG A 36 7.00 -19.06 -1.12
C ARG A 36 6.54 -20.49 -0.85
N GLU A 37 7.43 -21.34 -0.34
CA GLU A 37 7.10 -22.72 0.03
C GLU A 37 6.01 -22.82 1.11
N ASP A 38 5.87 -21.80 1.96
CA ASP A 38 4.82 -21.73 3.00
C ASP A 38 3.43 -21.37 2.46
N GLY A 39 3.30 -21.18 1.14
CA GLY A 39 2.06 -20.81 0.46
C GLY A 39 1.76 -19.31 0.48
N SER A 40 2.66 -18.48 1.01
CA SER A 40 2.54 -17.02 0.91
C SER A 40 2.95 -16.51 -0.48
N LEU A 41 2.38 -15.36 -0.85
CA LEU A 41 2.68 -14.64 -2.07
C LEU A 41 3.10 -13.21 -1.73
N ILE A 42 4.28 -12.83 -2.16
CA ILE A 42 4.79 -11.46 -2.09
C ILE A 42 4.65 -10.77 -3.42
N LEU A 43 4.19 -9.52 -3.38
CA LEU A 43 4.29 -8.58 -4.48
C LEU A 43 4.99 -7.31 -3.97
N ASP A 44 6.22 -7.11 -4.40
CA ASP A 44 6.95 -5.87 -4.13
C ASP A 44 6.73 -4.89 -5.26
N PHE A 45 6.31 -3.68 -4.91
CA PHE A 45 6.10 -2.57 -5.81
C PHE A 45 7.14 -1.50 -5.55
N THR A 46 7.92 -1.17 -6.57
CA THR A 46 8.66 0.09 -6.65
C THR A 46 8.00 0.93 -7.73
N ILE A 47 7.41 2.05 -7.35
CA ILE A 47 6.75 2.99 -8.27
C ILE A 47 7.55 4.29 -8.24
N VAL A 48 8.05 4.70 -9.39
CA VAL A 48 8.77 5.97 -9.56
C VAL A 48 7.93 6.85 -10.46
N LEU A 49 7.34 7.90 -9.87
CA LEU A 49 6.63 8.93 -10.60
C LEU A 49 7.64 10.01 -11.02
N GLU A 50 7.66 10.34 -12.31
CA GLU A 50 8.61 11.27 -12.90
C GLU A 50 7.86 12.42 -13.56
N ALA A 51 8.18 13.65 -13.16
CA ALA A 51 7.62 14.88 -13.70
C ALA A 51 8.26 15.22 -15.07
N SER A 52 7.97 14.40 -16.09
CA SER A 52 8.70 14.40 -17.37
C SER A 52 8.40 15.59 -18.28
N GLU A 53 7.17 16.10 -18.29
CA GLU A 53 6.76 17.18 -19.22
C GLU A 53 6.82 18.57 -18.58
N GLY A 54 6.54 18.66 -17.28
CA GLY A 54 6.48 19.87 -16.47
C GLY A 54 6.48 19.52 -14.99
N GLU A 55 6.36 20.52 -14.12
CA GLU A 55 6.09 20.25 -12.70
C GLU A 55 4.73 19.54 -12.54
N VAL A 56 4.65 18.64 -11.57
CA VAL A 56 3.45 17.84 -11.31
C VAL A 56 3.07 17.98 -9.86
N THR A 57 1.83 18.37 -9.58
CA THR A 57 1.31 18.35 -8.22
C THR A 57 0.38 17.16 -8.03
N ILE A 58 0.75 16.27 -7.11
CA ILE A 58 -0.18 15.29 -6.55
C ILE A 58 -0.96 15.97 -5.44
N GLY A 59 -2.27 16.08 -5.63
CA GLY A 59 -3.16 16.75 -4.71
C GLY A 59 -3.44 15.95 -3.44
N ASP A 60 -3.73 16.67 -2.36
CA ASP A 60 -4.21 16.11 -1.10
C ASP A 60 -5.56 15.41 -1.32
N SER A 61 -5.60 14.13 -0.99
CA SER A 61 -6.76 13.28 -1.19
C SER A 61 -6.69 12.08 -0.26
N GLU A 62 -7.84 11.64 0.26
CA GLU A 62 -7.94 10.38 1.00
C GLU A 62 -7.84 9.14 0.08
N GLU A 63 -7.98 9.31 -1.24
CA GLU A 63 -7.93 8.24 -2.26
C GLU A 63 -6.68 8.40 -3.15
N CYS A 64 -5.54 7.84 -2.72
CA CYS A 64 -4.27 7.96 -3.44
C CYS A 64 -3.34 6.74 -3.26
N ALA A 65 -2.34 6.66 -4.15
CA ALA A 65 -1.24 5.68 -4.16
C ALA A 65 -1.69 4.20 -4.25
N LEU A 66 -1.18 3.32 -3.39
CA LEU A 66 -1.42 1.87 -3.51
C LEU A 66 -2.66 1.47 -2.70
N ALA A 67 -3.71 1.05 -3.40
CA ALA A 67 -4.98 0.64 -2.82
C ALA A 67 -5.42 -0.74 -3.32
N LEU A 68 -6.07 -1.50 -2.44
CA LEU A 68 -6.75 -2.74 -2.79
C LEU A 68 -8.08 -2.87 -2.06
N ARG A 69 -8.91 -3.80 -2.53
CA ARG A 69 -10.08 -4.26 -1.80
C ARG A 69 -9.93 -5.71 -1.42
N VAL A 70 -10.17 -6.02 -0.15
CA VAL A 70 -10.15 -7.40 0.33
C VAL A 70 -11.44 -8.13 -0.01
N MET A 71 -11.37 -9.46 -0.04
CA MET A 71 -12.54 -10.30 -0.25
C MET A 71 -13.58 -10.12 0.86
N PRO A 72 -14.88 -10.34 0.60
CA PRO A 72 -15.95 -10.06 1.57
C PRO A 72 -15.76 -10.69 2.95
N THR A 73 -15.23 -11.91 3.03
CA THR A 73 -15.04 -12.63 4.30
C THR A 73 -13.93 -12.04 5.18
N LEU A 74 -12.97 -11.33 4.58
CA LEU A 74 -11.90 -10.62 5.29
C LEU A 74 -12.30 -9.22 5.78
N ARG A 75 -13.50 -8.75 5.45
CA ARG A 75 -13.97 -7.46 5.94
C ARG A 75 -14.27 -7.56 7.44
N LEU A 76 -14.03 -6.47 8.16
CA LEU A 76 -14.48 -6.32 9.55
C LEU A 76 -16.01 -6.22 9.59
N GLU A 77 -16.61 -5.51 8.63
CA GLU A 77 -18.06 -5.31 8.54
C GLU A 77 -18.62 -5.74 7.18
N GLY A 78 -19.85 -6.22 7.20
CA GLY A 78 -20.60 -6.70 6.04
C GLY A 78 -21.34 -7.99 6.35
N GLU A 79 -22.32 -8.36 5.51
CA GLU A 79 -23.19 -9.53 5.76
C GLU A 79 -22.42 -10.84 6.00
N VAL A 80 -21.26 -10.99 5.36
CA VAL A 80 -20.39 -12.17 5.47
C VAL A 80 -19.03 -11.83 6.09
N GLY A 81 -18.87 -10.62 6.63
CA GLY A 81 -17.61 -10.13 7.20
C GLY A 81 -17.26 -10.88 8.48
N LYS A 82 -16.08 -11.51 8.50
CA LYS A 82 -15.55 -12.27 9.65
C LYS A 82 -14.08 -11.94 9.92
N GLY A 83 -13.57 -10.90 9.27
CA GLY A 83 -12.17 -10.52 9.33
C GLY A 83 -11.83 -9.67 10.54
N SER A 84 -10.55 -9.36 10.64
CA SER A 84 -9.95 -8.45 11.60
C SER A 84 -9.00 -7.54 10.85
N MET A 85 -8.64 -6.41 11.46
CA MET A 85 -7.66 -5.49 10.90
C MET A 85 -6.79 -4.90 12.02
N ARG A 86 -5.49 -4.76 11.75
CA ARG A 86 -4.47 -4.28 12.70
C ARG A 86 -3.38 -3.49 11.97
N ASN A 87 -2.77 -2.54 12.66
CA ASN A 87 -1.55 -1.86 12.22
C ASN A 87 -0.32 -2.19 13.08
N SER A 88 0.87 -1.76 12.62
CA SER A 88 2.16 -1.93 13.34
C SER A 88 2.16 -1.35 14.74
N GLU A 89 1.43 -0.27 14.97
CA GLU A 89 1.30 0.42 16.25
C GLU A 89 0.32 -0.27 17.21
N GLY A 90 -0.23 -1.42 16.82
CA GLY A 90 -1.17 -2.20 17.62
C GLY A 90 -2.62 -1.70 17.60
N VAL A 91 -2.93 -0.67 16.81
CA VAL A 91 -4.30 -0.16 16.58
C VAL A 91 -5.08 -1.18 15.76
N THR A 92 -6.36 -1.36 16.10
CA THR A 92 -7.24 -2.34 15.47
C THR A 92 -8.55 -1.73 15.01
N GLY A 93 -9.19 -2.36 14.03
CA GLY A 93 -10.53 -1.97 13.58
C GLY A 93 -10.57 -0.60 12.90
N LYS A 94 -11.71 0.10 13.03
CA LYS A 94 -11.97 1.39 12.37
C LYS A 94 -10.98 2.50 12.74
N GLU A 95 -10.36 2.39 13.92
CA GLU A 95 -9.42 3.38 14.45
C GLU A 95 -8.09 3.45 13.68
N ILE A 96 -7.83 2.50 12.78
CA ILE A 96 -6.66 2.52 11.90
C ILE A 96 -6.75 3.66 10.87
N TRP A 97 -7.97 4.08 10.50
CA TRP A 97 -8.16 5.13 9.50
C TRP A 97 -7.41 6.41 9.88
N GLY A 98 -6.59 6.90 8.95
CA GLY A 98 -5.77 8.09 9.12
C GLY A 98 -4.61 7.95 10.10
N LYS A 99 -4.33 6.76 10.64
CA LYS A 99 -3.13 6.53 11.45
C LYS A 99 -1.92 6.30 10.56
N ARG A 100 -0.76 6.70 11.07
CA ARG A 100 0.54 6.35 10.50
C ARG A 100 1.02 5.03 11.10
N ALA A 101 1.53 4.14 10.26
CA ALA A 101 2.04 2.83 10.65
C ALA A 101 2.92 2.26 9.53
N SER A 102 3.87 1.39 9.87
CA SER A 102 4.76 0.75 8.89
C SER A 102 4.07 -0.35 8.10
N TRP A 103 3.02 -0.94 8.64
CA TRP A 103 2.19 -1.93 7.95
C TRP A 103 0.78 -1.95 8.53
N VAL A 104 -0.17 -2.40 7.71
CA VAL A 104 -1.52 -2.75 8.13
C VAL A 104 -1.90 -4.08 7.47
N ASP A 105 -2.60 -4.92 8.23
CA ASP A 105 -3.03 -6.25 7.83
C ASP A 105 -4.54 -6.42 8.01
N TYR A 106 -5.13 -7.18 7.10
CA TYR A 106 -6.47 -7.74 7.18
C TYR A 106 -6.38 -9.26 7.17
N ASP A 107 -6.86 -9.92 8.23
CA ASP A 107 -6.86 -11.37 8.37
C ASP A 107 -8.24 -11.92 8.70
N GLY A 108 -8.43 -13.22 8.46
CA GLY A 108 -9.69 -13.90 8.73
C GLY A 108 -9.71 -15.29 8.12
N VAL A 109 -10.89 -15.69 7.62
CA VAL A 109 -11.09 -16.98 6.96
C VAL A 109 -11.77 -16.82 5.61
N ASP A 110 -11.49 -17.73 4.67
CA ASP A 110 -12.23 -17.82 3.41
C ASP A 110 -13.58 -18.54 3.56
N SER A 111 -14.26 -18.74 2.43
CA SER A 111 -15.54 -19.49 2.35
C SER A 111 -15.43 -20.96 2.75
N GLN A 112 -14.22 -21.54 2.78
CA GLN A 112 -13.95 -22.91 3.23
C GLN A 112 -13.41 -22.95 4.66
N ASN A 113 -13.48 -21.84 5.39
CA ASN A 113 -12.99 -21.69 6.77
C ASN A 113 -11.48 -21.90 6.93
N ARG A 114 -10.70 -21.65 5.87
CA ARG A 114 -9.22 -21.66 5.92
C ARG A 114 -8.72 -20.27 6.29
N ALA A 115 -7.72 -20.19 7.16
CA ALA A 115 -7.14 -18.92 7.57
C ALA A 115 -6.36 -18.26 6.41
N LEU A 116 -6.51 -16.96 6.25
CA LEU A 116 -5.68 -16.16 5.36
C LEU A 116 -5.64 -14.71 5.83
N GLY A 117 -4.67 -13.96 5.32
CA GLY A 117 -4.64 -12.52 5.43
C GLY A 117 -3.88 -11.86 4.30
N ILE A 118 -3.96 -10.54 4.29
CA ILE A 118 -3.29 -9.65 3.36
C ILE A 118 -2.79 -8.42 4.11
N ALA A 119 -1.48 -8.20 4.03
CA ALA A 119 -0.83 -7.03 4.58
C ALA A 119 -0.27 -6.15 3.46
N ILE A 120 -0.29 -4.83 3.68
CA ILE A 120 0.55 -3.90 2.93
C ILE A 120 1.59 -3.36 3.90
N LEU A 121 2.86 -3.42 3.48
CA LEU A 121 4.02 -2.92 4.21
C LEU A 121 4.57 -1.72 3.44
N ASP A 122 4.81 -0.61 4.14
CA ASP A 122 5.35 0.64 3.60
C ASP A 122 6.84 0.73 3.88
N HIS A 123 7.68 0.75 2.85
CA HIS A 123 9.14 0.71 3.02
C HIS A 123 9.68 2.02 3.66
N PRO A 124 10.74 1.98 4.49
CA PRO A 124 11.37 3.19 5.03
C PRO A 124 11.77 4.26 4.00
N ASP A 125 12.23 3.83 2.83
CA ASP A 125 12.60 4.73 1.71
C ASP A 125 11.41 5.19 0.85
N SER A 126 10.19 4.80 1.20
CA SER A 126 8.97 5.27 0.54
C SER A 126 8.70 6.73 0.93
N PHE A 127 8.22 7.54 -0.02
CA PHE A 127 7.89 8.94 0.25
C PHE A 127 6.92 9.08 1.44
N ARG A 128 7.32 9.88 2.43
CA ARG A 128 6.59 10.15 3.68
C ARG A 128 6.33 8.89 4.55
N HIS A 129 7.24 7.93 4.54
CA HIS A 129 7.22 6.83 5.51
C HIS A 129 7.27 7.31 6.98
N PRO A 130 6.58 6.63 7.92
CA PRO A 130 5.47 5.71 7.66
C PRO A 130 4.27 6.47 7.11
N THR A 131 3.63 5.94 6.09
CA THR A 131 2.49 6.58 5.41
C THR A 131 1.22 6.60 6.27
N TRP A 132 0.21 7.38 5.85
CA TRP A 132 -1.13 7.33 6.45
C TRP A 132 -1.96 6.23 5.79
N TRP A 133 -2.85 5.60 6.56
CA TRP A 133 -3.66 4.48 6.08
C TRP A 133 -5.12 4.84 5.88
N HIS A 134 -5.62 4.71 4.66
CA HIS A 134 -7.06 4.68 4.39
C HIS A 134 -7.59 3.25 4.54
N ALA A 135 -7.61 2.73 5.77
CA ALA A 135 -8.12 1.39 6.09
C ALA A 135 -9.58 1.46 6.57
N ARG A 136 -10.49 0.74 5.89
CA ARG A 136 -11.93 0.80 6.15
C ARG A 136 -12.50 -0.57 6.54
N PRO A 137 -13.55 -0.59 7.38
CA PRO A 137 -14.15 -1.84 7.86
C PRO A 137 -14.81 -2.66 6.74
N TYR A 138 -15.23 -2.01 5.65
CA TYR A 138 -15.79 -2.65 4.46
C TYR A 138 -14.73 -3.15 3.46
N GLY A 139 -13.45 -3.12 3.84
CA GLY A 139 -12.38 -3.78 3.11
C GLY A 139 -11.67 -2.95 2.03
N LEU A 140 -11.90 -1.64 1.95
CA LEU A 140 -10.98 -0.74 1.25
C LEU A 140 -9.77 -0.48 2.14
N PHE A 141 -8.57 -0.58 1.57
CA PHE A 141 -7.34 -0.39 2.32
C PHE A 141 -6.24 0.15 1.41
N ALA A 142 -5.73 1.36 1.73
CA ALA A 142 -4.72 2.04 0.92
C ALA A 142 -3.59 2.66 1.77
N ALA A 143 -2.36 2.54 1.27
CA ALA A 143 -1.15 3.21 1.75
C ALA A 143 -1.05 4.59 1.09
N ASN A 144 -1.34 5.67 1.81
CA ASN A 144 -1.59 6.99 1.23
C ASN A 144 -0.69 8.09 1.83
N PRO A 145 0.41 8.47 1.15
CA PRO A 145 1.31 9.51 1.63
C PRO A 145 0.84 10.93 1.31
N PHE A 146 -0.29 11.08 0.60
CA PHE A 146 -0.79 12.36 0.12
C PHE A 146 -2.03 12.85 0.88
N GLY A 147 -2.63 12.06 1.79
CA GLY A 147 -3.89 12.42 2.45
C GLY A 147 -3.77 13.20 3.77
N GLN A 148 -2.66 13.88 4.05
CA GLN A 148 -2.41 14.46 5.38
C GLN A 148 -3.53 15.40 5.83
N GLY A 149 -4.01 16.31 4.97
CA GLY A 149 -5.09 17.23 5.31
C GLY A 149 -6.45 16.54 5.49
N HIS A 150 -6.61 15.32 4.99
CA HIS A 150 -7.78 14.48 5.23
C HIS A 150 -7.69 13.69 6.54
N PHE A 151 -6.50 13.21 6.90
CA PHE A 151 -6.32 12.30 8.03
C PHE A 151 -6.04 13.01 9.36
N GLU A 152 -5.36 14.15 9.33
CA GLU A 152 -4.95 14.88 10.52
C GLU A 152 -5.89 16.05 10.80
N LYS A 153 -6.62 15.98 11.91
CA LYS A 153 -7.58 17.04 12.32
C LYS A 153 -6.94 18.43 12.46
N THR A 154 -5.64 18.49 12.71
CA THR A 154 -4.88 19.73 12.93
C THR A 154 -4.11 20.19 11.71
N ALA A 155 -4.09 19.41 10.63
CA ALA A 155 -3.41 19.79 9.40
C ALA A 155 -4.16 20.91 8.68
N ALA A 156 -3.43 21.77 7.98
CA ALA A 156 -4.05 22.77 7.12
C ALA A 156 -4.75 22.09 5.93
N LYS A 157 -5.66 22.82 5.30
CA LYS A 157 -6.26 22.35 4.05
C LYS A 157 -5.17 22.18 3.00
N ASN A 158 -5.15 21.02 2.32
CA ASN A 158 -4.19 20.66 1.29
C ASN A 158 -2.74 20.43 1.78
N GLU A 159 -2.52 20.22 3.08
CA GLU A 159 -1.18 19.92 3.64
C GLU A 159 -0.57 18.65 3.01
N GLY A 160 -1.43 17.75 2.50
CA GLY A 160 -1.02 16.56 1.79
C GLY A 160 -0.48 16.80 0.37
N ASN A 161 -0.67 17.98 -0.21
CA ASN A 161 -0.16 18.32 -1.55
C ASN A 161 1.35 18.06 -1.64
N HIS A 162 1.78 17.60 -2.81
CA HIS A 162 3.20 17.51 -3.11
C HIS A 162 3.46 17.85 -4.58
N THR A 163 4.30 18.86 -4.81
CA THR A 163 4.75 19.26 -6.14
C THR A 163 6.12 18.65 -6.41
N ILE A 164 6.20 17.88 -7.49
CA ILE A 164 7.44 17.32 -8.04
C ILE A 164 7.91 18.29 -9.13
N PRO A 165 9.08 18.93 -8.97
CA PRO A 165 9.65 19.80 -9.99
C PRO A 165 9.88 19.06 -11.31
N LYS A 166 9.86 19.78 -12.44
CA LYS A 166 10.14 19.18 -13.74
C LYS A 166 11.51 18.48 -13.74
N GLY A 167 11.52 17.21 -14.13
CA GLY A 167 12.72 16.37 -14.20
C GLY A 167 13.07 15.65 -12.90
N ASP A 168 12.38 15.96 -11.79
CA ASP A 168 12.53 15.23 -10.53
C ASP A 168 11.60 14.03 -10.47
N GLU A 169 11.89 13.15 -9.51
CA GLU A 169 11.18 11.90 -9.28
C GLU A 169 10.70 11.78 -7.82
N LEU A 170 9.58 11.08 -7.65
CA LEU A 170 9.08 10.62 -6.36
C LEU A 170 9.00 9.09 -6.38
N THR A 171 9.53 8.45 -5.34
CA THR A 171 9.53 6.99 -5.23
C THR A 171 8.59 6.51 -4.12
N LEU A 172 7.78 5.51 -4.44
CA LEU A 172 6.94 4.76 -3.51
C LEU A 172 7.37 3.29 -3.52
N ARG A 173 7.50 2.71 -2.33
CA ARG A 173 7.95 1.33 -2.16
C ARG A 173 7.02 0.59 -1.19
N TYR A 174 6.38 -0.45 -1.68
CA TYR A 174 5.40 -1.22 -0.91
C TYR A 174 5.58 -2.72 -1.12
N ARG A 175 5.30 -3.52 -0.09
CA ARG A 175 5.15 -4.96 -0.20
C ARG A 175 3.72 -5.34 0.12
N ILE A 176 3.06 -6.05 -0.80
CA ILE A 176 1.82 -6.78 -0.51
C ILE A 176 2.22 -8.20 -0.11
N LEU A 177 1.84 -8.61 1.09
CA LEU A 177 2.02 -9.98 1.58
C LEU A 177 0.66 -10.64 1.70
N ILE A 178 0.39 -11.64 0.86
CA ILE A 178 -0.75 -12.54 1.01
C ILE A 178 -0.24 -13.78 1.76
N HIS A 179 -0.85 -14.11 2.89
CA HIS A 179 -0.36 -15.18 3.76
C HIS A 179 -1.48 -16.16 4.16
N PRO A 180 -1.20 -17.48 4.24
CA PRO A 180 -2.21 -18.50 4.51
C PRO A 180 -2.41 -18.75 6.01
N ARG A 181 -2.37 -17.69 6.81
CA ARG A 181 -2.43 -17.77 8.28
C ARG A 181 -3.24 -16.62 8.87
N LYS A 182 -3.63 -16.79 10.12
CA LYS A 182 -4.09 -15.67 10.93
C LYS A 182 -2.90 -14.78 11.24
N ALA A 183 -3.09 -13.47 11.28
CA ALA A 183 -2.00 -12.54 11.56
C ALA A 183 -1.38 -12.77 12.94
N ASP A 184 -0.06 -12.93 12.96
CA ASP A 184 0.77 -12.76 14.16
C ASP A 184 1.57 -11.47 14.00
N PRO A 185 1.38 -10.46 14.86
CA PRO A 185 2.10 -9.20 14.78
C PRO A 185 3.63 -9.35 14.76
N LYS A 186 4.18 -10.36 15.46
CA LYS A 186 5.63 -10.61 15.46
C LYS A 186 6.12 -11.11 14.10
N VAL A 187 5.31 -11.93 13.44
CA VAL A 187 5.62 -12.42 12.10
C VAL A 187 5.52 -11.28 11.09
N LEU A 188 4.47 -10.46 11.14
CA LEU A 188 4.33 -9.30 10.26
C LEU A 188 5.45 -8.28 10.47
N GLN A 189 5.86 -8.05 11.72
CA GLN A 189 7.00 -7.20 12.02
C GLN A 189 8.30 -7.76 11.44
N ALA A 190 8.55 -9.06 11.55
CA ALA A 190 9.74 -9.69 10.96
C ALA A 190 9.74 -9.60 9.41
N GLU A 191 8.58 -9.73 8.77
CA GLU A 191 8.43 -9.54 7.32
C GLU A 191 8.71 -8.09 6.91
N TYR A 192 8.29 -7.12 7.74
CA TYR A 192 8.63 -5.71 7.56
C TYR A 192 10.12 -5.45 7.78
N ASP A 193 10.73 -5.97 8.83
CA ASP A 193 12.15 -5.78 9.10
C ASP A 193 13.01 -6.38 7.97
N GLN A 194 12.59 -7.51 7.41
CA GLN A 194 13.21 -8.08 6.22
C GLN A 194 13.06 -7.15 5.01
N PHE A 195 11.83 -6.68 4.74
CA PHE A 195 11.56 -5.78 3.62
C PHE A 195 12.33 -4.46 3.73
N ALA A 196 12.37 -3.87 4.91
CA ALA A 196 13.07 -2.62 5.23
C ALA A 196 14.60 -2.72 5.07
N ALA A 197 15.16 -3.93 5.08
CA ALA A 197 16.58 -4.18 4.86
C ALA A 197 16.92 -4.43 3.37
N GLU A 198 15.94 -4.45 2.47
CA GLU A 198 16.14 -4.61 1.03
C GLU A 198 16.47 -3.24 0.38
N GLU A 199 17.48 -3.20 -0.49
CA GLU A 199 17.94 -1.98 -1.18
C GLU A 199 17.01 -1.52 -2.34
#